data_AF-A0A7K0CU88-F1
#
_entry.id   AF-A0A7K0CU88-F1
#
_cell.length_a   1.000
_cell.length_b   1.000
_cell.length_c   1.000
_cell.angle_alpha   90.00
_cell.angle_beta   90.00
_cell.angle_gamma   90.00
#
_symmetry.space_group_name_H-M   'P 1'
#
loop_
_entity.id
_entity.type
_entity.pdbx_description
1 polymer ?
#
loop_
_entity_poly.entity_id
_entity_poly.type
_entity_poly.pdbx_seq_one_letter_code
_entity_poly.pdbx_strand_id
1 'polypeptide(L)'
;MSDCEIPGLTPRSAQALIDAGEALAHDVRTRILHSPRPVFLYYIEQTFSALLRGLREGLEPNPDTPAQHLCLHLMISRTQTHGRMVDPDLIRLHRALIADGGHEALVRAGRGGGGGAFDFVALGDALSPTGISAFFAPFEADDMVA
;
A
#
# COMPACT_ATOMS: atom_id res chain seq x y z
N MET A 1 22.63 -16.97 3.80
CA MET A 1 21.46 -16.20 3.36
C MET A 1 20.39 -16.51 4.39
N SER A 2 20.11 -15.57 5.29
CA SER A 2 19.17 -15.82 6.38
C SER A 2 17.76 -15.75 5.84
N ASP A 3 17.03 -16.85 5.95
CA ASP A 3 15.58 -16.89 5.74
C ASP A 3 14.93 -16.03 6.83
N CYS A 4 14.64 -14.76 6.50
CA CYS A 4 13.80 -13.92 7.34
C CYS A 4 12.37 -14.44 7.21
N GLU A 5 12.00 -15.37 8.07
CA GLU A 5 10.59 -15.73 8.28
C GLU A 5 9.90 -14.54 8.93
N ILE A 6 9.17 -13.76 8.13
CA ILE A 6 8.25 -12.75 8.65
C ILE A 6 7.15 -13.53 9.40
N PRO A 7 6.88 -13.26 10.68
CA PRO A 7 5.79 -13.90 11.38
C PRO A 7 4.49 -13.77 10.58
N GLY A 8 3.92 -14.89 10.14
CA GLY A 8 2.66 -14.91 9.38
C GLY A 8 2.76 -14.81 7.85
N LEU A 9 3.94 -14.60 7.26
CA LEU A 9 4.16 -14.69 5.80
C LEU A 9 5.29 -15.67 5.48
N THR A 10 5.07 -16.60 4.56
CA THR A 10 6.18 -17.41 4.02
C THR A 10 7.21 -16.53 3.29
N PRO A 11 8.49 -16.95 3.19
CA PRO A 11 9.51 -16.21 2.43
C PRO A 11 9.10 -15.95 0.96
N ARG A 12 8.33 -16.87 0.38
CA ARG A 12 7.79 -16.71 -0.99
C ARG A 12 6.76 -15.59 -1.06
N SER A 13 5.83 -15.53 -0.11
CA SER A 13 4.79 -14.49 -0.03
C SER A 13 5.42 -13.12 0.24
N ALA A 14 6.43 -13.08 1.13
CA ALA A 14 7.22 -11.89 1.40
C ALA A 14 7.93 -11.36 0.15
N GLN A 15 8.60 -12.24 -0.60
CA GLN A 15 9.27 -11.86 -1.85
C GLN A 15 8.29 -11.36 -2.91
N ALA A 16 7.13 -12.02 -3.08
CA ALA A 16 6.11 -11.57 -4.01
C ALA A 16 5.59 -10.17 -3.67
N LEU A 17 5.39 -9.87 -2.38
CA LEU A 17 5.03 -8.54 -1.90
C LEU A 17 6.13 -7.51 -2.19
N ILE A 18 7.40 -7.85 -1.93
CA ILE A 18 8.54 -6.99 -2.23
C ILE A 18 8.59 -6.65 -3.72
N ASP A 19 8.50 -7.64 -4.60
CA ASP A 19 8.52 -7.44 -6.06
C ASP A 19 7.37 -6.54 -6.52
N ALA A 20 6.16 -6.75 -5.96
CA ALA A 20 5.01 -5.91 -6.26
C ALA A 20 5.17 -4.47 -5.77
N GLY A 21 5.73 -4.28 -4.56
CA GLY A 21 6.01 -2.97 -4.00
C GLY A 21 7.09 -2.22 -4.77
N GLU A 22 8.14 -2.90 -5.21
CA GLU A 22 9.19 -2.31 -6.06
C GLU A 22 8.62 -1.83 -7.40
N ALA A 23 7.80 -2.64 -8.04
CA ALA A 23 7.15 -2.28 -9.29
C ALA A 23 6.23 -1.05 -9.12
N LEU A 24 5.42 -1.02 -8.05
CA LEU A 24 4.56 0.13 -7.75
C LEU A 24 5.35 1.39 -7.40
N ALA A 25 6.40 1.28 -6.59
CA ALA A 25 7.26 2.40 -6.24
C ALA A 25 7.95 2.98 -7.50
N HIS A 26 8.40 2.10 -8.40
CA HIS A 26 8.96 2.51 -9.69
C HIS A 26 7.91 3.21 -10.57
N ASP A 27 6.70 2.67 -10.67
CA ASP A 27 5.60 3.27 -11.43
C ASP A 27 5.26 4.68 -10.90
N VAL A 28 5.29 4.89 -9.58
CA VAL A 28 5.09 6.21 -8.98
C VAL A 28 6.28 7.13 -9.29
N ARG A 29 7.51 6.65 -9.07
CA ARG A 29 8.75 7.44 -9.25
C ARG A 29 8.88 8.01 -10.66
N THR A 30 8.58 7.20 -11.68
CA THR A 30 8.65 7.62 -13.09
C THR A 30 7.66 8.74 -13.44
N ARG A 31 6.58 8.90 -12.64
CA ARG A 31 5.54 9.92 -12.85
C ARG A 31 5.78 11.21 -12.08
N ILE A 32 6.69 11.22 -11.08
CA ILE A 32 6.89 12.37 -10.18
C ILE A 32 7.19 13.66 -10.96
N LEU A 33 8.18 13.63 -11.87
CA LEU A 33 8.68 14.82 -12.57
C LEU A 33 7.68 15.43 -13.56
N HIS A 34 6.66 14.68 -13.96
CA HIS A 34 5.65 15.09 -14.95
C HIS A 34 4.26 15.24 -14.34
N SER A 35 4.15 15.08 -13.02
CA SER A 35 2.87 15.15 -12.31
C SER A 35 2.55 16.59 -11.90
N PRO A 36 1.27 17.00 -11.92
CA PRO A 36 0.84 18.24 -11.26
C PRO A 36 0.96 18.19 -9.72
N ARG A 37 1.20 17.00 -9.13
CA ARG A 37 1.32 16.79 -7.68
C ARG A 37 2.62 16.05 -7.30
N PRO A 38 3.80 16.61 -7.60
CA PRO A 38 5.08 15.92 -7.39
C PRO A 38 5.34 15.61 -5.91
N VAL A 39 4.96 16.50 -4.99
CA VAL A 39 5.13 16.32 -3.55
C VAL A 39 4.28 15.17 -3.02
N PHE A 40 3.02 15.07 -3.46
CA PHE A 40 2.14 13.97 -3.06
C PHE A 40 2.68 12.62 -3.54
N LEU A 41 3.10 12.53 -4.81
CA LEU A 41 3.68 11.30 -5.35
C LEU A 41 5.01 10.94 -4.69
N TYR A 42 5.80 11.94 -4.29
CA TYR A 42 7.02 11.71 -3.52
C TYR A 42 6.70 11.06 -2.17
N TYR A 43 5.69 11.53 -1.44
CA TYR A 43 5.29 10.89 -0.19
C TYR A 43 4.78 9.46 -0.39
N ILE A 44 4.01 9.18 -1.45
CA ILE A 44 3.58 7.81 -1.78
C ILE A 44 4.79 6.90 -2.04
N GLU A 45 5.78 7.39 -2.80
CA GLU A 45 7.01 6.63 -3.10
C GLU A 45 7.82 6.34 -1.83
N GLN A 46 7.89 7.30 -0.91
CA GLN A 46 8.50 7.12 0.41
C GLN A 46 7.74 6.09 1.26
N THR A 47 6.41 6.10 1.23
CA THR A 47 5.58 5.10 1.93
C THR A 47 5.85 3.68 1.43
N PHE A 48 5.94 3.47 0.11
CA PHE A 48 6.37 2.17 -0.43
C PHE A 48 7.78 1.81 0.03
N SER A 49 8.72 2.75 0.01
CA SER A 49 10.09 2.52 0.44
C SER A 49 10.18 2.10 1.91
N ALA A 50 9.37 2.71 2.78
CA ALA A 50 9.29 2.36 4.20
C ALA A 50 8.75 0.93 4.41
N LEU A 51 7.66 0.58 3.72
CA LEU A 51 7.08 -0.78 3.76
C LEU A 51 8.07 -1.83 3.23
N LEU A 52 8.72 -1.56 2.10
CA LEU A 52 9.72 -2.45 1.51
C LEU A 52 10.91 -2.69 2.43
N ARG A 53 11.37 -1.64 3.13
CA ARG A 53 12.43 -1.78 4.13
C ARG A 53 12.00 -2.72 5.26
N GLY A 54 10.81 -2.51 5.83
CA GLY A 54 10.29 -3.37 6.90
C GLY A 54 10.18 -4.83 6.47
N LEU A 55 9.63 -5.10 5.28
CA LEU A 55 9.53 -6.47 4.74
C LEU A 55 10.91 -7.13 4.54
N ARG A 56 11.90 -6.37 4.04
CA ARG A 56 13.27 -6.89 3.86
C ARG A 56 13.99 -7.15 5.20
N GLU A 57 13.60 -6.43 6.25
CA GLU A 57 14.09 -6.63 7.62
C GLU A 57 13.37 -7.77 8.35
N GLY A 58 12.40 -8.43 7.70
CA GLY A 58 11.65 -9.52 8.32
C GLY A 58 10.49 -9.04 9.22
N LEU A 59 10.14 -7.75 9.18
CA LEU A 59 9.07 -7.18 9.99
C LEU A 59 7.71 -7.51 9.38
N GLU A 60 6.76 -7.85 10.24
CA GLU A 60 5.36 -7.99 9.85
C GLU A 60 4.83 -6.62 9.37
N PRO A 61 4.17 -6.57 8.20
CA PRO A 61 3.64 -5.31 7.70
C PRO A 61 2.46 -4.87 8.56
N ASN A 62 2.75 -3.99 9.53
CA ASN A 62 1.76 -3.37 10.41
C ASN A 62 1.55 -1.90 10.01
N PRO A 63 0.65 -1.62 9.07
CA PRO A 63 0.38 -0.27 8.58
C PRO A 63 -0.25 0.63 9.66
N ASP A 64 0.41 1.74 9.98
CA ASP A 64 -0.02 2.66 11.05
C ASP A 64 -0.69 3.95 10.53
N THR A 65 -0.75 4.13 9.22
CA THR A 65 -1.27 5.32 8.54
C THR A 65 -2.18 4.92 7.37
N PRO A 66 -3.14 5.76 6.95
CA PRO A 66 -3.96 5.51 5.75
C PRO A 66 -3.12 5.31 4.49
N ALA A 67 -2.01 6.04 4.35
CA ALA A 67 -1.07 5.87 3.25
C ALA A 67 -0.41 4.49 3.22
N GLN A 68 0.07 3.99 4.37
CA GLN A 68 0.64 2.65 4.45
C GLN A 68 -0.41 1.58 4.18
N HIS A 69 -1.62 1.75 4.72
CA HIS A 69 -2.75 0.86 4.47
C HIS A 69 -3.07 0.76 2.96
N LEU A 70 -3.18 1.91 2.29
CA LEU A 70 -3.40 1.93 0.85
C LEU A 70 -2.24 1.26 0.08
N CYS A 71 -1.00 1.59 0.40
CA CYS A 71 0.16 1.05 -0.31
C CYS A 71 0.24 -0.47 -0.16
N LEU A 72 0.02 -1.00 1.05
CA LEU A 72 0.00 -2.43 1.30
C LEU A 72 -1.16 -3.13 0.57
N HIS A 73 -2.36 -2.53 0.56
CA HIS A 73 -3.49 -3.04 -0.22
C HIS A 73 -3.14 -3.15 -1.72
N LEU A 74 -2.47 -2.14 -2.28
CA LEU A 74 -2.07 -2.13 -3.70
C LEU A 74 -1.00 -3.19 -3.99
N MET A 75 -0.05 -3.40 -3.09
CA MET A 75 0.95 -4.48 -3.21
C MET A 75 0.25 -5.84 -3.27
N ILE A 76 -0.65 -6.12 -2.33
CA ILE A 76 -1.41 -7.37 -2.30
C ILE A 76 -2.29 -7.52 -3.56
N SER A 77 -3.03 -6.49 -3.95
CA SER A 77 -3.88 -6.52 -5.16
C SER A 77 -3.06 -6.81 -6.42
N ARG A 78 -1.85 -6.24 -6.53
CA ARG A 78 -0.95 -6.47 -7.67
C ARG A 78 -0.44 -7.91 -7.68
N THR A 79 -0.05 -8.47 -6.53
CA THR A 79 0.36 -9.88 -6.41
C THR A 79 -0.77 -10.83 -6.79
N GLN A 80 -2.02 -10.57 -6.39
CA GLN A 80 -3.17 -11.40 -6.72
C GLN A 80 -3.53 -11.35 -8.21
N THR A 81 -3.35 -10.20 -8.85
CA THR A 81 -3.62 -10.02 -10.29
C THR A 81 -2.57 -10.70 -11.17
N HIS A 82 -1.31 -10.73 -10.74
CA HIS A 82 -0.18 -11.31 -11.50
C HIS A 82 0.16 -12.74 -11.07
N GLY A 83 -0.31 -13.18 -9.90
CA GLY A 83 -0.10 -14.51 -9.35
C GLY A 83 -1.02 -15.54 -10.01
N ARG A 84 -0.44 -16.64 -10.50
CA ARG A 84 -1.21 -17.80 -10.97
C ARG A 84 -1.77 -18.67 -9.83
N MET A 85 -1.39 -18.39 -8.59
CA MET A 85 -1.70 -19.24 -7.44
C MET A 85 -2.21 -18.38 -6.28
N VAL A 86 -3.29 -18.84 -5.66
CA VAL A 86 -3.91 -18.19 -4.51
C VAL A 86 -3.02 -18.43 -3.29
N ASP A 87 -2.44 -17.35 -2.76
CA ASP A 87 -1.57 -17.40 -1.58
C ASP A 87 -2.41 -17.17 -0.30
N PRO A 88 -2.52 -18.17 0.60
CA PRO A 88 -3.30 -18.06 1.84
C PRO A 88 -2.82 -16.95 2.77
N ASP A 89 -1.52 -16.68 2.81
CA ASP A 89 -0.93 -15.66 3.67
C ASP A 89 -1.34 -14.27 3.19
N LEU A 90 -1.31 -14.05 1.88
CA LEU A 90 -1.78 -12.80 1.26
C LEU A 90 -3.29 -12.62 1.42
N ILE A 91 -4.08 -13.71 1.41
CA ILE A 91 -5.51 -13.62 1.73
C ILE A 91 -5.73 -13.19 3.19
N ARG A 92 -4.99 -13.81 4.13
CA ARG A 92 -5.10 -13.45 5.55
C ARG A 92 -4.74 -11.99 5.77
N LEU A 93 -3.63 -11.54 5.21
CA LEU A 93 -3.19 -10.14 5.29
C LEU A 93 -4.21 -9.19 4.65
N HIS A 94 -4.77 -9.55 3.50
CA HIS A 94 -5.81 -8.74 2.85
C HIS A 94 -7.08 -8.63 3.69
N ARG A 95 -7.49 -9.71 4.36
CA ARG A 95 -8.66 -9.70 5.25
C ARG A 95 -8.44 -8.85 6.49
N ALA A 96 -7.23 -8.91 7.08
CA ALA A 96 -6.87 -8.05 8.21
C ALA A 96 -6.96 -6.57 7.81
N LEU A 97 -6.40 -6.21 6.66
CA LEU A 97 -6.50 -4.86 6.10
C LEU A 97 -7.94 -4.38 5.91
N ILE A 98 -8.82 -5.24 5.37
CA ILE A 98 -10.23 -4.90 5.13
C ILE A 98 -10.97 -4.68 6.46
N ALA A 99 -10.66 -5.47 7.48
CA ALA A 99 -11.31 -5.35 8.79
C ALA A 99 -11.10 -3.96 9.41
N ASP A 100 -9.94 -3.33 9.18
CA ASP A 100 -9.63 -1.98 9.66
C ASP A 100 -10.34 -0.86 8.87
N GLY A 101 -10.95 -1.17 7.71
CA GLY A 101 -11.98 -0.38 7.03
C GLY A 101 -11.58 0.98 6.42
N GLY A 102 -10.46 1.59 6.81
CA GLY A 102 -10.14 2.98 6.44
C GLY A 102 -9.72 3.22 4.99
N HIS A 103 -9.21 2.19 4.30
CA HIS A 103 -8.53 2.36 3.01
C HIS A 103 -9.41 2.12 1.78
N GLU A 104 -10.61 1.56 1.92
CA GLU A 104 -11.47 1.24 0.78
C GLU A 104 -11.99 2.48 0.03
N ALA A 105 -12.26 3.56 0.76
CA ALA A 105 -12.62 4.85 0.16
C ALA A 105 -11.47 5.42 -0.67
N LEU A 106 -10.23 5.26 -0.20
CA LEU A 106 -9.01 5.67 -0.90
C LEU A 106 -8.77 4.82 -2.15
N VAL A 107 -9.00 3.51 -2.06
CA VAL A 107 -8.92 2.59 -3.20
C VAL A 107 -9.93 2.98 -4.28
N ARG A 108 -11.18 3.29 -3.89
CA ARG A 108 -12.21 3.76 -4.84
C ARG A 108 -11.84 5.09 -5.48
N ALA A 109 -11.33 6.04 -4.69
CA ALA A 109 -10.91 7.35 -5.18
C ALA A 109 -9.81 7.25 -6.24
N GLY A 110 -8.81 6.39 -6.04
CA GLY A 110 -7.71 6.23 -7.00
C GLY A 110 -7.97 5.25 -8.15
N ARG A 111 -9.00 4.40 -8.09
CA ARG A 111 -9.38 3.56 -9.25
C ARG A 111 -10.24 4.30 -10.28
N GLY A 112 -10.95 5.36 -9.87
CA GLY A 112 -11.91 6.02 -10.73
C GLY A 112 -13.01 5.07 -11.25
N GLY A 113 -13.82 5.56 -12.21
CA GLY A 113 -14.96 4.80 -12.75
C GLY A 113 -14.61 3.73 -13.80
N GLY A 114 -13.37 3.61 -14.24
CA GLY A 114 -12.94 2.64 -15.25
C GLY A 114 -11.81 1.79 -14.72
N GLY A 115 -12.00 0.48 -14.59
CA GLY A 115 -11.14 -0.48 -13.89
C GLY A 115 -9.71 -0.71 -14.45
N GLY A 116 -8.99 0.38 -14.73
CA GLY A 116 -7.58 0.39 -15.10
C GLY A 116 -6.63 0.42 -13.89
N ALA A 117 -5.35 0.70 -14.15
CA ALA A 117 -4.33 0.84 -13.12
C ALA A 117 -4.66 1.97 -12.14
N PHE A 118 -4.20 1.84 -10.90
CA PHE A 118 -4.43 2.84 -9.86
C PHE A 118 -3.82 4.21 -10.25
N ASP A 119 -4.63 5.25 -10.15
CA ASP A 119 -4.26 6.63 -10.44
C ASP A 119 -4.03 7.41 -9.14
N PHE A 120 -2.75 7.54 -8.78
CA PHE A 120 -2.31 8.32 -7.63
C PHE A 120 -2.55 9.82 -7.80
N VAL A 121 -2.61 10.35 -9.03
CA VAL A 121 -2.93 11.76 -9.25
C VAL A 121 -4.41 12.01 -8.95
N ALA A 122 -5.29 11.15 -9.47
CA ALA A 122 -6.72 11.19 -9.18
C ALA A 122 -7.02 11.03 -7.68
N LEU A 123 -6.31 10.13 -6.98
CA LEU A 123 -6.38 10.04 -5.52
C LEU A 123 -6.01 11.37 -4.86
N GLY A 124 -4.87 11.96 -5.26
CA GLY A 124 -4.43 13.25 -4.73
C GLY A 124 -5.46 14.36 -4.97
N ASP A 125 -6.13 14.36 -6.12
CA ASP A 125 -7.19 15.32 -6.45
C ASP A 125 -8.47 15.11 -5.64
N ALA A 126 -8.83 13.86 -5.35
CA ALA A 126 -9.99 13.53 -4.54
C ALA A 126 -9.80 13.88 -3.06
N LEU A 127 -8.55 13.91 -2.57
CA LEU A 127 -8.24 14.34 -1.21
C LEU A 127 -8.37 15.86 -1.10
N SER A 128 -9.23 16.32 -0.18
CA SER A 128 -9.30 17.74 0.19
C SER A 128 -7.95 18.21 0.79
N PRO A 129 -7.66 19.52 0.81
CA PRO A 129 -6.42 20.03 1.41
C PRO A 129 -6.20 19.57 2.87
N THR A 130 -7.28 19.38 3.63
CA THR A 130 -7.24 18.82 4.99
C THR A 130 -7.09 17.30 4.99
N GLY A 131 -7.71 16.61 4.03
CA GLY A 131 -7.62 15.15 3.87
C GLY A 131 -6.23 14.66 3.49
N ILE A 132 -5.45 15.45 2.74
CA ILE A 132 -4.06 15.10 2.38
C ILE A 132 -3.17 14.95 3.61
N SER A 133 -3.30 15.85 4.61
CA SER A 133 -2.47 15.76 5.81
C SER A 133 -2.87 14.56 6.68
N ALA A 134 -4.18 14.34 6.86
CA ALA A 134 -4.70 13.18 7.59
C ALA A 134 -4.32 11.85 6.94
N PHE A 135 -4.21 11.81 5.61
CA PHE A 135 -3.82 10.61 4.87
C PHE A 135 -2.41 10.10 5.24
N PHE A 136 -1.51 10.98 5.68
CA PHE A 136 -0.16 10.62 6.14
C PHE A 136 -0.01 10.60 7.66
N ALA A 137 -1.05 10.99 8.41
CA ALA A 137 -1.03 10.97 9.86
C ALA A 137 -1.23 9.54 10.39
N PRO A 138 -0.58 9.17 11.50
CA PRO A 138 -0.88 7.91 12.17
C PRO A 138 -2.35 7.82 12.57
N PHE A 139 -2.92 6.62 12.62
CA PHE A 139 -4.24 6.41 13.21
C PHE A 139 -4.22 6.90 14.67
N GLU A 140 -5.22 7.71 15.05
CA GLU A 140 -5.36 8.09 16.45
C GLU A 140 -5.78 6.85 17.25
N ALA A 141 -5.19 6.65 18.43
CA ALA A 141 -5.40 5.45 19.24
C ALA A 141 -6.86 5.23 19.67
N ASP A 142 -7.72 6.24 19.53
CA ASP A 142 -9.17 6.19 19.83
C ASP A 142 -10.01 5.59 18.69
N ASP A 143 -9.47 5.45 17.47
CA ASP A 143 -10.19 4.85 16.34
C ASP A 143 -10.22 3.29 16.40
N MET A 144 -9.56 2.67 17.39
CA MET A 144 -9.53 1.21 17.58
C MET A 144 -10.59 0.66 18.56
N VAL A 145 -11.61 1.45 18.92
CA VAL A 145 -12.75 0.96 19.71
C VAL A 145 -14.07 1.43 19.12
N ALA A 146 -14.67 0.61 18.26
CA ALA A 146 -16.13 0.54 18.06
C ALA A 146 -16.54 -0.84 17.53
#